data_AF-A0A327NGN3-F1
#
_entry.id   AF-A0A327NGN3-F1
#
_cell.length_a   1.000
_cell.length_b   1.000
_cell.length_c   1.000
_cell.angle_alpha   90.00
_cell.angle_beta   90.00
_cell.angle_gamma   90.00
#
_symmetry.space_group_name_H-M   'P 1'
#
loop_
_entity.id
_entity.type
_entity.pdbx_description
1 polymer ?
#
loop_
_entity_poly.entity_id
_entity_poly.type
_entity_poly.pdbx_seq_one_letter_code
_entity_poly.pdbx_strand_id
1 'polypeptide(L)'
;MILAFTAIDQQARLKEFWYQLSELEVALDVLSTIALKGDKILKAQLIEEGVLTELPVEAFDGEIFTNSIHQLEVQWQTILKEPMRSTRPENTWQIELICKQIKIYDDRIAQFALVIDRFEQLRERAGQVSRLEPNRTNLLNHYESTLTTYRGYINRAKDGQQVAQKKLGQLQA
;
A
#
# COMPACT_ATOMS: atom_id res chain seq x y z
N MET A 1 13.56 13.60 -14.24
CA MET A 1 12.15 13.31 -14.57
C MET A 1 11.87 13.83 -15.98
N ILE A 2 11.09 13.11 -16.79
CA ILE A 2 10.69 13.53 -18.14
C ILE A 2 9.20 13.85 -18.14
N LEU A 3 8.83 15.03 -18.61
CA LEU A 3 7.45 15.40 -18.92
C LEU A 3 7.19 15.16 -20.41
N ALA A 4 6.18 14.36 -20.72
CA ALA A 4 5.72 14.09 -22.08
C ALA A 4 4.25 14.47 -22.20
N PHE A 5 3.88 15.27 -23.20
CA PHE A 5 2.48 15.66 -23.38
C PHE A 5 2.12 15.97 -24.83
N THR A 6 0.83 15.90 -25.12
CA THR A 6 0.23 16.26 -26.40
C THR A 6 -0.78 17.37 -26.18
N ALA A 7 -0.68 18.44 -26.97
CA ALA A 7 -1.59 19.57 -26.92
C ALA A 7 -2.10 19.93 -28.33
N ILE A 8 -3.28 20.54 -28.39
CA ILE A 8 -3.84 21.15 -29.58
C ILE A 8 -3.76 22.67 -29.41
N ASP A 9 -3.14 23.35 -30.37
CA ASP A 9 -3.12 24.81 -30.40
C ASP A 9 -4.44 25.41 -30.89
N GLN A 10 -4.55 26.74 -30.81
CA GLN A 10 -5.74 27.48 -31.26
C GLN A 10 -6.06 27.31 -32.76
N GLN A 11 -5.11 26.85 -33.58
CA GLN A 11 -5.32 26.53 -34.99
C GLN A 11 -5.67 25.04 -35.22
N ALA A 12 -6.04 24.32 -34.16
CA ALA A 12 -6.34 22.89 -34.17
C ALA A 12 -5.15 22.00 -34.57
N ARG A 13 -3.91 22.48 -34.43
CA ARG A 13 -2.71 21.69 -34.75
C ARG A 13 -2.26 20.92 -33.53
N LEU A 14 -2.10 19.62 -33.72
CA LEU A 14 -1.58 18.73 -32.70
C LEU A 14 -0.06 18.87 -32.59
N LYS A 15 0.43 19.00 -31.37
CA LYS A 15 1.85 19.09 -31.03
C LYS A 15 2.18 18.13 -29.91
N GLU A 16 3.32 17.47 -30.05
CA GLU A 16 3.87 16.56 -29.05
C GLU A 16 5.16 17.14 -28.48
N PHE A 17 5.32 17.01 -27.17
CA PHE A 17 6.40 17.64 -26.42
C PHE A 17 7.03 16.66 -25.44
N TRP A 18 8.33 16.81 -25.27
CA TRP A 18 9.16 16.00 -24.39
C TRP A 18 10.20 16.90 -23.73
N TYR A 19 10.15 17.03 -22.41
CA TYR A 19 11.05 17.90 -21.65
C TYR A 19 11.65 17.17 -20.46
N GLN A 20 12.97 17.27 -20.30
CA GLN A 20 13.65 16.85 -19.07
C GLN A 20 13.54 17.97 -18.04
N LEU A 21 12.96 17.68 -16.89
CA LEU A 21 12.80 18.62 -15.78
C LEU A 21 13.36 18.02 -14.49
N SER A 22 13.85 18.90 -13.60
CA SER A 22 14.41 18.54 -12.29
C SER A 22 13.37 18.51 -11.19
N GLU A 23 12.28 19.27 -11.34
CA GLU A 23 11.27 19.51 -10.30
C GLU A 23 9.87 19.23 -10.84
N LEU A 24 9.02 18.62 -10.02
CA LEU A 24 7.65 18.26 -10.38
C LEU A 24 6.78 19.52 -10.55
N GLU A 25 6.97 20.47 -9.65
CA GLU A 25 6.27 21.75 -9.59
C GLU A 25 6.42 22.51 -10.91
N VAL A 26 7.64 22.55 -11.44
CA VAL A 26 7.94 23.16 -12.75
C VAL A 26 7.21 22.44 -13.88
N ALA A 27 7.11 21.11 -13.85
CA ALA A 27 6.39 20.35 -14.86
C ALA A 27 4.89 20.66 -14.86
N LEU A 28 4.29 20.76 -13.68
CA LEU A 28 2.88 21.12 -13.52
C LEU A 28 2.60 22.56 -13.96
N ASP A 29 3.51 23.49 -13.65
CA ASP A 29 3.41 24.89 -14.06
C ASP A 29 3.53 25.06 -15.58
N VAL A 30 4.38 24.27 -16.24
CA VAL A 30 4.49 24.26 -17.70
C VAL A 30 3.16 23.90 -18.34
N LEU A 31 2.52 22.82 -17.88
CA LEU A 31 1.22 22.39 -18.40
C LEU A 31 0.13 23.45 -18.14
N SER A 32 0.11 24.02 -16.94
CA SER A 32 -0.84 25.08 -16.59
C SER A 32 -0.63 26.33 -17.44
N THR A 33 0.62 26.71 -17.69
CA THR A 33 0.95 27.85 -18.56
C THR A 33 0.50 27.62 -20.00
N ILE A 34 0.56 26.38 -20.49
CA ILE A 34 0.09 26.01 -21.83
C ILE A 34 -1.44 26.12 -21.90
N ALA A 35 -2.14 25.58 -20.90
CA ALA A 35 -3.59 25.74 -20.78
C ALA A 35 -4.01 27.22 -20.71
N LEU A 36 -3.28 28.04 -19.92
CA LEU A 36 -3.52 29.48 -19.79
C LEU A 36 -3.36 30.24 -21.11
N LYS A 37 -2.46 29.81 -22.00
CA LYS A 37 -2.28 30.39 -23.35
C LYS A 37 -3.41 30.00 -24.31
N GLY A 38 -4.34 29.14 -23.89
CA GLY A 38 -5.48 28.69 -24.68
C GLY A 38 -5.21 27.43 -25.50
N ASP A 39 -4.05 26.79 -25.32
CA ASP A 39 -3.78 25.49 -25.92
C ASP A 39 -4.46 24.39 -25.08
N LYS A 40 -5.11 23.43 -25.72
CA LYS A 40 -5.80 22.34 -25.04
C LYS A 40 -4.88 21.14 -24.88
N ILE A 41 -4.53 20.79 -23.65
CA ILE A 41 -3.79 19.56 -23.35
C ILE A 41 -4.73 18.36 -23.52
N LEU A 42 -4.30 17.38 -24.32
CA LEU A 42 -5.04 16.14 -24.55
C LEU A 42 -4.52 14.97 -23.72
N LYS A 43 -3.22 14.96 -23.47
CA LYS A 43 -2.53 13.90 -22.76
C LYS A 43 -1.31 14.47 -22.07
N ALA A 44 -1.06 14.11 -20.82
CA ALA A 44 0.15 14.48 -20.09
C ALA A 44 0.63 13.28 -19.26
N GLN A 45 1.94 13.05 -19.28
CA GLN A 45 2.60 11.91 -18.64
C GLN A 45 3.93 12.35 -18.05
N LEU A 46 4.25 11.78 -16.90
CA LEU A 46 5.51 11.95 -16.21
C LEU A 46 6.26 10.62 -16.22
N ILE A 47 7.54 10.64 -16.55
CA ILE A 47 8.40 9.46 -16.53
C ILE A 47 9.52 9.71 -15.52
N GLU A 48 9.55 8.92 -14.47
CA GLU A 48 10.53 9.00 -13.39
C GLU A 48 10.97 7.59 -12.99
N GLU A 49 12.29 7.35 -12.95
CA GLU A 49 12.86 6.02 -12.62
C GLU A 49 12.29 4.85 -13.44
N GLY A 50 11.88 5.10 -14.68
CA GLY A 50 11.26 4.11 -15.56
C GLY A 50 9.77 3.84 -15.27
N VAL A 51 9.19 4.50 -14.27
CA VAL A 51 7.76 4.50 -13.97
C VAL A 51 7.09 5.61 -14.76
N LEU A 52 6.01 5.26 -15.46
CA LEU A 52 5.16 6.20 -16.17
C LEU A 52 3.92 6.50 -15.34
N THR A 53 3.67 7.77 -15.09
CA THR A 53 2.52 8.28 -14.35
C THR A 53 1.71 9.18 -15.27
N GLU A 54 0.42 8.86 -15.47
CA GLU A 54 -0.48 9.72 -16.23
C GLU A 54 -0.98 10.87 -15.36
N LEU A 55 -0.97 12.08 -15.91
CA LEU A 55 -1.43 13.28 -15.21
C LEU A 55 -2.86 13.62 -15.64
N PRO A 56 -3.74 14.02 -14.69
CA PRO A 56 -5.11 14.41 -15.01
C PRO A 56 -5.12 15.73 -15.79
N VAL A 57 -5.43 15.68 -17.08
CA VAL A 57 -5.34 16.86 -17.96
C VAL A 57 -6.37 17.93 -17.58
N GLU A 58 -7.46 17.52 -16.95
CA GLU A 58 -8.53 18.41 -16.45
C GLU A 58 -8.08 19.25 -15.26
N ALA A 59 -6.95 18.92 -14.62
CA ALA A 59 -6.41 19.68 -13.50
C ALA A 59 -5.64 20.93 -13.95
N PHE A 60 -5.29 21.06 -15.23
CA PHE A 60 -4.52 22.19 -15.74
C PHE A 60 -5.46 23.27 -16.29
N ASP A 61 -5.96 24.13 -15.41
CA ASP A 61 -6.90 25.21 -15.71
C ASP A 61 -6.24 26.58 -15.94
N GLY A 62 -4.91 26.63 -15.80
CA GLY A 62 -4.13 27.85 -15.94
C GLY A 62 -3.60 28.40 -14.62
N GLU A 63 -4.03 27.85 -13.48
CA GLU A 63 -3.45 28.21 -12.19
C GLU A 63 -2.07 27.54 -11.97
N ILE A 64 -1.13 28.30 -11.42
CA ILE A 64 0.24 27.86 -11.14
C ILE A 64 0.26 27.04 -9.85
N PHE A 65 0.82 25.83 -9.91
CA PHE A 65 0.81 24.86 -8.82
C PHE A 65 1.90 25.13 -7.79
N THR A 66 3.05 25.67 -8.21
CA THR A 66 4.22 25.88 -7.35
C THR A 66 3.87 26.60 -6.04
N ASN A 67 3.06 27.65 -6.10
CA ASN A 67 2.69 28.42 -4.92
C ASN A 67 1.86 27.58 -3.93
N SER A 68 0.88 26.84 -4.44
CA SER A 68 -0.01 25.99 -3.63
C SER A 68 0.76 24.85 -2.99
N ILE A 69 1.67 24.21 -3.75
CA ILE A 69 2.53 23.13 -3.26
C ILE A 69 3.48 23.65 -2.17
N HIS A 70 4.09 24.81 -2.38
CA HIS A 70 4.98 25.40 -1.38
C HIS A 70 4.24 25.82 -0.10
N GLN A 71 3.04 26.38 -0.22
CA GLN A 71 2.21 26.69 0.95
C GLN A 71 1.86 25.43 1.74
N LEU A 72 1.51 24.33 1.05
CA LEU A 72 1.30 23.04 1.69
C LEU A 72 2.57 22.58 2.39
N GLU A 73 3.71 22.61 1.72
CA GLU A 73 5.00 22.24 2.31
C GLU A 73 5.26 22.99 3.62
N VAL A 74 5.07 24.32 3.64
CA VAL A 74 5.24 25.14 4.84
C VAL A 74 4.26 24.75 5.95
N GLN A 75 3.00 24.48 5.61
CA GLN A 75 1.99 24.03 6.58
C GLN A 75 2.38 22.68 7.19
N TRP A 76 2.77 21.72 6.35
CA TRP A 76 3.23 20.40 6.79
C TRP A 76 4.47 20.50 7.65
N GLN A 77 5.48 21.28 7.24
CA GLN A 77 6.67 21.50 8.04
C GLN A 77 6.34 22.14 9.40
N THR A 78 5.38 23.06 9.45
CA THR A 78 4.93 23.68 10.72
C THR A 78 4.30 22.65 11.64
N ILE A 79 3.36 21.84 11.14
CA ILE A 79 2.68 20.78 11.91
C ILE A 79 3.69 19.73 12.41
N LEU A 80 4.68 19.39 11.59
CA LEU A 80 5.68 18.37 11.92
C LEU A 80 6.82 18.90 12.82
N LYS A 81 7.04 20.22 12.86
CA LYS A 81 8.05 20.87 13.73
C LYS A 81 7.62 20.95 15.18
N GLU A 82 6.32 21.01 15.45
CA GLU A 82 5.83 20.86 16.82
C GLU A 82 5.78 19.37 17.14
N PRO A 83 6.67 18.83 18.01
CA PRO A 83 6.37 17.55 18.62
C PRO A 83 5.03 17.74 19.31
N MET A 84 4.01 16.99 18.90
CA MET A 84 2.70 17.04 19.54
C MET A 84 2.94 16.88 21.04
N ARG A 85 2.87 17.97 21.81
CA ARG A 85 2.88 17.93 23.27
C ARG A 85 1.52 17.38 23.65
N SER A 86 1.40 16.07 23.52
CA SER A 86 0.20 15.33 23.80
C SER A 86 -0.11 15.51 25.28
N THR A 87 -1.14 16.28 25.57
CA THR A 87 -1.77 16.33 26.90
C THR A 87 -2.51 15.02 27.23
N ARG A 88 -2.57 14.08 26.27
CA ARG A 88 -2.95 12.67 26.44
C ARG A 88 -1.68 11.89 26.78
N PRO A 89 -1.68 10.92 27.73
CA PRO A 89 -0.47 10.13 28.00
C PRO A 89 0.08 9.60 26.67
N GLU A 90 1.34 9.93 26.37
CA GLU A 90 2.00 9.80 25.05
C GLU A 90 1.82 8.44 24.39
N ASN A 91 1.50 7.41 25.18
CA ASN A 91 1.37 6.04 24.73
C ASN A 91 -0.08 5.58 24.49
N THR A 92 -1.12 6.40 24.72
CA THR A 92 -2.53 5.91 24.70
C THR A 92 -2.92 5.34 23.34
N TRP A 93 -2.64 6.07 22.25
CA TRP A 93 -2.94 5.61 20.90
C TRP A 93 -2.03 4.44 20.47
N GLN A 94 -0.78 4.42 20.94
CA GLN A 94 0.17 3.33 20.67
C GLN A 94 -0.27 2.04 21.37
N ILE A 95 -0.69 2.14 22.63
CA ILE A 95 -1.24 1.06 23.44
C ILE A 95 -2.52 0.54 22.76
N GLU A 96 -3.45 1.40 22.37
CA GLU A 96 -4.66 1.00 21.66
C GLU A 96 -4.36 0.26 20.34
N LEU A 97 -3.40 0.75 19.56
CA LEU A 97 -2.99 0.14 18.30
C LEU A 97 -2.32 -1.22 18.51
N ILE A 98 -1.43 -1.33 19.50
CA ILE A 98 -0.76 -2.58 19.85
C ILE A 98 -1.76 -3.60 20.40
N CYS A 99 -2.71 -3.20 21.24
CA CYS A 99 -3.79 -4.06 21.70
C CYS A 99 -4.65 -4.59 20.53
N LYS A 100 -5.01 -3.72 19.58
CA LYS A 100 -5.71 -4.14 18.35
C LYS A 100 -4.87 -5.13 17.53
N GLN A 101 -3.57 -4.89 17.43
CA GLN A 101 -2.66 -5.76 16.69
C GLN A 101 -2.54 -7.15 17.34
N ILE A 102 -2.44 -7.22 18.67
CA ILE A 102 -2.45 -8.49 19.43
C ILE A 102 -3.74 -9.25 19.13
N LYS A 103 -4.90 -8.58 19.22
CA LYS A 103 -6.19 -9.19 18.91
C LYS A 103 -6.26 -9.76 17.48
N ILE A 104 -5.72 -9.02 16.49
CA ILE A 104 -5.67 -9.51 15.10
C ILE A 104 -4.82 -10.78 14.99
N TYR A 105 -3.71 -10.88 15.73
CA TYR A 105 -2.92 -12.12 15.76
C TYR A 105 -3.66 -13.26 16.45
N ASP A 106 -4.34 -13.01 17.56
CA ASP A 106 -5.19 -14.00 18.23
C ASP A 106 -6.28 -14.55 17.30
N ASP A 107 -7.01 -13.67 16.63
CA ASP A 107 -8.06 -14.04 15.69
C ASP A 107 -7.52 -14.89 14.53
N ARG A 108 -6.34 -14.52 13.99
CA ARG A 108 -5.66 -15.29 12.93
C ARG A 108 -5.19 -16.65 13.42
N ILE A 109 -4.61 -16.73 14.62
CA ILE A 109 -4.18 -18.00 15.22
C ILE A 109 -5.39 -18.92 15.39
N ALA A 110 -6.51 -18.41 15.91
CA ALA A 110 -7.74 -19.18 16.07
C ALA A 110 -8.29 -19.67 14.72
N GLN A 111 -8.33 -18.82 13.69
CA GLN A 111 -8.78 -19.20 12.35
C GLN A 111 -7.89 -20.28 11.74
N PHE A 112 -6.57 -20.15 11.81
CA PHE A 112 -5.66 -21.16 11.29
C PHE A 112 -5.75 -22.48 12.07
N ALA A 113 -5.98 -22.43 13.38
CA ALA A 113 -6.19 -23.62 14.19
C ALA A 113 -7.44 -24.40 13.75
N LEU A 114 -8.56 -23.71 13.47
CA LEU A 114 -9.77 -24.34 12.94
C LEU A 114 -9.54 -25.01 11.58
N VAL A 115 -8.76 -24.36 10.71
CA VAL A 115 -8.43 -24.91 9.39
C VAL A 115 -7.55 -26.16 9.53
N ILE A 116 -6.56 -26.13 10.43
CA ILE A 116 -5.73 -27.30 10.74
C ILE A 116 -6.58 -28.46 11.24
N ASP A 117 -7.45 -28.25 12.24
CA ASP A 117 -8.32 -29.30 12.77
C ASP A 117 -9.18 -29.94 11.67
N ARG A 118 -9.77 -29.11 10.80
CA ARG A 118 -10.55 -29.59 9.65
C ARG A 118 -9.71 -30.43 8.68
N PHE A 119 -8.49 -30.00 8.36
CA PHE A 119 -7.62 -30.76 7.44
C PHE A 119 -7.07 -32.03 8.09
N GLU A 120 -6.84 -32.04 9.40
CA GLU A 120 -6.46 -33.25 10.15
C GLU A 120 -7.58 -34.29 10.11
N GLN A 121 -8.84 -33.87 10.32
CA GLN A 121 -10.01 -34.74 10.19
C GLN A 121 -10.18 -35.28 8.76
N LEU A 122 -9.99 -34.44 7.73
CA LEU A 122 -10.06 -34.88 6.33
C LEU A 122 -8.95 -35.88 5.99
N ARG A 123 -7.74 -35.66 6.50
CA ARG A 123 -6.62 -36.58 6.34
C ARG A 123 -6.89 -37.92 7.02
N GLU A 124 -7.43 -37.91 8.23
CA GLU A 124 -7.79 -39.13 8.96
C GLU A 124 -8.86 -39.94 8.20
N ARG A 125 -9.93 -39.28 7.74
CA ARG A 125 -10.96 -39.92 6.91
C ARG A 125 -10.38 -40.51 5.62
N ALA A 126 -9.55 -39.76 4.90
CA ALA A 126 -8.88 -40.24 3.69
C ALA A 126 -7.92 -41.41 3.99
N GLY A 127 -7.36 -41.48 5.19
CA GLY A 127 -6.54 -42.60 5.68
C GLY A 127 -7.34 -43.89 5.93
N GLN A 128 -8.61 -43.77 6.30
CA GLN A 128 -9.49 -44.90 6.62
C GLN A 128 -10.17 -45.53 5.40
N VAL A 129 -10.27 -44.83 4.26
CA VAL A 129 -10.87 -45.35 3.02
C VAL A 129 -9.92 -46.37 2.33
N SER A 130 -10.45 -47.52 1.90
CA SER A 130 -9.74 -48.73 1.42
C SER A 130 -8.51 -48.53 0.51
N ARG A 131 -7.52 -49.43 0.64
CA ARG A 131 -6.12 -49.33 0.16
C ARG A 131 -5.87 -49.29 -1.37
N LEU A 132 -6.90 -49.26 -2.22
CA LEU A 132 -6.76 -49.55 -3.67
C LEU A 132 -6.88 -48.34 -4.61
N GLU A 133 -7.03 -47.12 -4.08
CA GLU A 133 -7.21 -45.91 -4.89
C GLU A 133 -5.86 -45.23 -5.22
N PRO A 134 -5.41 -45.17 -6.48
CA PRO A 134 -4.16 -44.50 -6.87
C PRO A 134 -4.14 -42.99 -6.57
N ASN A 135 -5.30 -42.37 -6.40
CA ASN A 135 -5.43 -40.94 -6.06
C ASN A 135 -5.26 -40.64 -4.56
N ARG A 136 -5.25 -41.66 -3.69
CA ARG A 136 -5.17 -41.50 -2.23
C ARG A 136 -3.84 -40.88 -1.79
N THR A 137 -2.72 -41.32 -2.38
CA THR A 137 -1.39 -40.81 -2.03
C THR A 137 -1.26 -39.32 -2.35
N ASN A 138 -1.77 -38.90 -3.52
CA ASN A 138 -1.76 -37.49 -3.91
C ASN A 138 -2.62 -36.63 -2.98
N LEU A 139 -3.79 -37.14 -2.58
CA LEU A 139 -4.69 -36.44 -1.65
C LEU A 139 -4.09 -36.30 -0.25
N LEU A 140 -3.46 -37.36 0.27
CA LEU A 140 -2.79 -37.32 1.57
C LEU A 140 -1.58 -36.36 1.55
N ASN A 141 -0.77 -36.40 0.49
CA ASN A 141 0.35 -35.47 0.30
C ASN A 141 -0.14 -34.02 0.23
N HIS A 142 -1.27 -33.78 -0.46
CA HIS A 142 -1.88 -32.46 -0.53
C HIS A 142 -2.31 -31.94 0.85
N TYR A 143 -2.98 -32.77 1.66
CA TYR A 143 -3.36 -32.39 3.03
C TYR A 143 -2.16 -32.15 3.93
N GLU A 144 -1.12 -32.98 3.83
CA GLU A 144 0.10 -32.81 4.62
C GLU A 144 0.87 -31.54 4.26
N SER A 145 0.99 -31.24 2.96
CA SER A 145 1.55 -29.98 2.48
C SER A 145 0.76 -28.79 3.02
N THR A 146 -0.57 -28.83 2.89
CA THR A 146 -1.46 -27.77 3.37
C THR A 146 -1.37 -27.56 4.89
N LEU A 147 -1.36 -28.65 5.67
CA LEU A 147 -1.16 -28.60 7.12
C LEU A 147 0.18 -27.97 7.50
N THR A 148 1.25 -28.33 6.79
CA THR A 148 2.58 -27.74 7.00
C THR A 148 2.55 -26.23 6.76
N THR A 149 1.88 -25.78 5.69
CA THR A 149 1.70 -24.36 5.39
C THR A 149 0.96 -23.62 6.51
N TYR A 150 -0.19 -24.13 6.96
CA TYR A 150 -0.99 -23.47 8.01
C TYR A 150 -0.29 -23.46 9.37
N ARG A 151 0.46 -24.51 9.72
CA ARG A 151 1.33 -24.52 10.91
C ARG A 151 2.39 -23.42 10.82
N GLY A 152 2.98 -23.23 9.64
CA GLY A 152 3.90 -22.12 9.36
C GLY A 152 3.24 -20.74 9.49
N TYR A 153 1.95 -20.60 9.13
CA TYR A 153 1.21 -19.35 9.36
C TYR A 153 0.94 -19.08 10.84
N ILE A 154 0.60 -20.11 11.63
CA ILE A 154 0.44 -19.98 13.08
C ILE A 154 1.73 -19.52 13.74
N ASN A 155 2.87 -20.12 13.39
CA ASN A 155 4.15 -19.74 14.00
C ASN A 155 4.48 -18.26 13.72
N ARG A 156 4.33 -17.81 12.47
CA ARG A 156 4.52 -16.39 12.12
C ARG A 156 3.57 -15.45 12.85
N ALA A 157 2.31 -15.86 13.03
CA ALA A 157 1.33 -15.08 13.78
C ALA A 157 1.69 -15.00 15.27
N LYS A 158 2.18 -16.10 15.87
CA LYS A 158 2.69 -16.14 17.26
C LYS A 158 3.93 -15.27 17.44
N ASP A 159 4.88 -15.33 16.51
CA ASP A 159 6.08 -14.48 16.56
C ASP A 159 5.70 -12.99 16.51
N GLY A 160 4.78 -12.63 15.61
CA GLY A 160 4.24 -11.27 15.52
C GLY A 160 3.51 -10.83 16.79
N GLN A 161 2.73 -11.72 17.40
CA GLN A 161 2.04 -11.48 18.67
C GLN A 161 3.03 -11.23 19.81
N GLN A 162 4.07 -12.05 19.94
CA GLN A 162 5.09 -11.90 20.99
C GLN A 162 5.85 -10.58 20.87
N VAL A 163 6.20 -10.16 19.65
CA VAL A 163 6.81 -8.85 19.40
C VAL A 163 5.87 -7.71 19.83
N ALA A 164 4.58 -7.81 19.51
CA ALA A 164 3.59 -6.81 19.91
C ALA A 164 3.40 -6.77 21.45
N GLN A 165 3.36 -7.92 22.12
CA GLN A 165 3.28 -8.01 23.59
C GLN A 165 4.52 -7.41 24.27
N LYS A 166 5.73 -7.68 23.74
CA LYS A 166 6.96 -7.08 24.26
C LYS A 166 6.95 -5.55 24.15
N LYS A 167 6.48 -5.02 23.02
CA LYS A 167 6.30 -3.57 22.82
C LYS A 167 5.26 -2.98 23.77
N LEU A 168 4.16 -3.69 24.01
CA LEU A 168 3.15 -3.26 24.97
C LEU A 168 3.74 -3.14 26.39
N GLY A 169 4.50 -4.14 26.83
CA GLY A 169 5.16 -4.11 28.13
C GLY A 169 6.18 -2.97 28.29
N GLN A 170 6.85 -2.57 27.21
CA GLN A 170 7.77 -1.42 27.21
C GLN A 170 7.07 -0.07 27.29
N LEU A 171 5.84 0.04 26.78
CA LEU A 171 5.04 1.28 26.81
C LEU A 171 4.22 1.45 28.09
N GLN A 172 4.09 0.37 28.87
CA GLN A 172 3.37 0.31 30.15
C GLN A 172 4.30 0.34 31.38
N ALA A 173 5.61 0.21 31.20
CA ALA A 173 6.64 0.30 32.24
C ALA A 173 7.13 1.74 32.43
#